data_AF-A0A973HTS1-F1
#
_entry.id   AF-A0A973HTS1-F1
#
_cell.length_a   1.000
_cell.length_b   1.000
_cell.length_c   1.000
_cell.angle_alpha   90.00
_cell.angle_beta   90.00
_cell.angle_gamma   90.00
#
_symmetry.space_group_name_H-M   'P 1'
#
loop_
_entity.id
_entity.type
_entity.pdbx_description
1 polymer ?
#
loop_
_entity_poly.entity_id
_entity_poly.type
_entity_poly.pdbx_seq_one_letter_code
_entity_poly.pdbx_strand_id
1 'polypeptide(L)'
;VALALAEQASSYSFAPTPGLYALFTIFVWPTPVVGLLVGFAVAGILTAPSGRIDEEARQATQPSAPEIDRAVGGLLAVWVFLPLLFLFLVSTLTEASVFIRRYLIVAVPGVALLYAWALRGIPSAPARLVAVSVVALSAFVLHERPRDDFRAAALEVRSFIATEGAAPVLLASGVIEGENESWLRDPARAGYLNAPVDYYPMGERVIALPRKLRGQPLALEILEPIMPAQPRFAVVEWTGNGADVLGWLMPRAARLGYRVERRNFGIVRVALFRKGP
;
A
#
# COMPACT_ATOMS: atom_id res chain seq x y z
N VAL A 1 -13.67 -24.07 2.26
CA VAL A 1 -12.99 -22.79 1.93
C VAL A 1 -13.43 -21.66 2.84
N ALA A 2 -14.72 -21.31 2.94
CA ALA A 2 -15.21 -20.25 3.85
C ALA A 2 -14.90 -20.52 5.34
N LEU A 3 -15.05 -21.77 5.81
CA LEU A 3 -14.72 -22.14 7.20
C LEU A 3 -13.21 -22.04 7.51
N ALA A 4 -12.36 -22.43 6.56
CA ALA A 4 -10.90 -22.35 6.69
C ALA A 4 -10.39 -20.89 6.65
N LEU A 5 -11.08 -20.01 5.92
CA LEU A 5 -10.80 -18.58 5.90
C LEU A 5 -11.19 -17.90 7.23
N ALA A 6 -12.22 -18.41 7.92
CA ALA A 6 -12.63 -17.89 9.22
C ALA A 6 -11.63 -18.25 10.34
N GLU A 7 -11.07 -19.47 10.34
CA GLU A 7 -10.08 -19.89 11.33
C GLU A 7 -8.74 -19.14 11.24
N GLN A 8 -8.40 -18.61 10.05
CA GLN A 8 -7.15 -17.87 9.81
C GLN A 8 -7.37 -16.34 9.69
N ALA A 9 -8.56 -15.85 10.01
CA ALA A 9 -8.93 -14.46 9.74
C ALA A 9 -8.08 -13.43 10.51
N SER A 10 -7.61 -13.78 11.72
CA SER A 10 -6.69 -12.97 12.53
C SER A 10 -5.30 -12.79 11.89
N SER A 11 -4.90 -13.71 11.02
CA SER A 11 -3.68 -13.65 10.23
C SER A 11 -3.85 -12.77 9.00
N TYR A 12 -5.03 -12.73 8.37
CA TYR A 12 -5.25 -11.93 7.16
C TYR A 12 -5.65 -10.47 7.43
N SER A 13 -5.92 -10.12 8.69
CA SER A 13 -6.43 -8.81 9.07
C SER A 13 -5.30 -7.85 9.48
N PHE A 14 -5.00 -6.88 8.60
CA PHE A 14 -3.98 -5.83 8.82
C PHE A 14 -4.53 -4.42 8.64
N ALA A 15 -5.74 -4.28 8.10
CA ALA A 15 -6.37 -3.01 7.82
C ALA A 15 -7.59 -2.82 8.73
N PRO A 16 -7.89 -1.59 9.16
CA PRO A 16 -9.10 -1.30 9.91
C PRO A 16 -10.35 -1.64 9.07
N THR A 17 -11.43 -2.03 9.75
CA THR A 17 -12.73 -2.27 9.10
C THR A 17 -13.16 -1.04 8.29
N PRO A 18 -13.52 -1.20 7.01
CA PRO A 18 -13.84 -0.07 6.16
C PRO A 18 -15.17 0.57 6.55
N GLY A 19 -15.18 1.90 6.71
CA GLY A 19 -16.41 2.68 6.81
C GLY A 19 -16.99 3.02 5.43
N LEU A 20 -18.22 3.55 5.40
CA LEU A 20 -18.87 4.02 4.17
C LEU A 20 -18.05 5.11 3.44
N TYR A 21 -17.30 5.92 4.19
CA TYR A 21 -16.37 6.90 3.63
C TYR A 21 -15.25 6.24 2.78
N ALA A 22 -14.78 5.06 3.18
CA ALA A 22 -13.77 4.33 2.41
C ALA A 22 -14.36 3.87 1.07
N LEU A 23 -15.61 3.41 1.06
CA LEU A 23 -16.31 3.02 -0.17
C LEU A 23 -16.43 4.20 -1.14
N PHE A 24 -16.79 5.39 -0.64
CA PHE A 24 -16.91 6.59 -1.46
C PHE A 24 -15.56 7.06 -2.03
N THR A 25 -14.51 7.12 -1.21
CA THR A 25 -13.19 7.60 -1.64
C THR A 25 -12.47 6.66 -2.62
N ILE A 26 -12.82 5.38 -2.62
CA ILE A 26 -12.33 4.40 -3.59
C ILE A 26 -13.05 4.53 -4.93
N PHE A 27 -14.32 4.93 -4.93
CA PHE A 27 -15.10 5.11 -6.15
C PHE A 27 -14.79 6.45 -6.83
N VAL A 28 -14.66 7.51 -6.05
CA VAL A 28 -14.43 8.87 -6.54
C VAL A 28 -12.93 9.14 -6.62
N TRP A 29 -12.34 8.88 -7.77
CA TRP A 29 -10.91 9.14 -7.98
C TRP A 29 -10.69 10.63 -8.23
N PRO A 30 -9.92 11.33 -7.37
CA PRO A 30 -9.75 12.77 -7.50
C PRO A 30 -9.22 13.19 -8.87
N THR A 31 -8.33 12.37 -9.47
CA THR A 31 -7.66 12.66 -10.74
C THR A 31 -8.62 12.73 -11.93
N PRO A 32 -9.42 11.69 -12.25
CA PRO A 32 -10.50 11.78 -13.24
C PRO A 32 -11.53 12.86 -12.96
N VAL A 33 -11.95 13.06 -11.72
CA VAL A 33 -12.98 14.04 -11.36
C VAL A 33 -12.51 15.46 -11.65
N VAL A 34 -11.28 15.81 -11.25
CA VAL A 34 -10.68 17.12 -11.57
C VAL A 34 -10.57 17.31 -13.07
N GLY A 35 -10.11 16.29 -13.81
CA GLY A 35 -10.04 16.35 -15.27
C GLY A 35 -11.40 16.59 -15.94
N LEU A 36 -12.45 15.90 -15.48
CA LEU A 36 -13.82 16.13 -15.96
C LEU A 36 -14.31 17.55 -15.69
N LEU A 37 -14.13 18.06 -14.46
CA LEU A 37 -14.55 19.41 -14.08
C LEU A 37 -13.85 20.48 -14.94
N VAL A 38 -12.53 20.36 -15.14
CA VAL A 38 -11.76 21.27 -16.00
C VAL A 38 -12.24 21.17 -17.45
N GLY A 39 -12.46 19.95 -17.94
CA GLY A 39 -12.99 19.70 -19.28
C GLY A 39 -14.33 20.38 -19.54
N PHE A 40 -15.30 20.22 -18.63
CA PHE A 40 -16.60 20.87 -18.74
C PHE A 40 -16.51 22.39 -18.61
N ALA A 41 -15.64 22.92 -17.74
CA ALA A 41 -15.41 24.36 -17.62
C ALA A 41 -14.85 24.95 -18.93
N VAL A 42 -13.83 24.31 -19.53
CA VAL A 42 -13.26 24.74 -20.81
C VAL A 42 -14.29 24.61 -21.94
N ALA A 43 -15.08 23.53 -21.97
CA ALA A 43 -16.16 23.39 -22.93
C ALA A 43 -17.19 24.51 -22.78
N GLY A 44 -17.59 24.85 -21.54
CA GLY A 44 -18.49 25.97 -21.25
C GLY A 44 -17.95 27.31 -21.74
N ILE A 45 -16.66 27.59 -21.54
CA ILE A 45 -16.00 28.81 -22.03
C ILE A 45 -15.93 28.84 -23.56
N LEU A 46 -15.54 27.73 -24.20
CA LEU A 46 -15.42 27.65 -25.66
C LEU A 46 -16.77 27.66 -26.38
N THR A 47 -17.84 27.22 -25.71
CA THR A 47 -19.20 27.21 -26.25
C THR A 47 -20.04 28.40 -25.82
N ALA A 48 -19.53 29.24 -24.91
CA ALA A 48 -20.17 30.47 -24.48
C ALA A 48 -20.55 31.30 -25.72
N PRO A 49 -21.79 31.82 -25.78
CA PRO A 49 -22.35 32.38 -26.99
C PRO A 49 -21.67 33.71 -27.34
N SER A 50 -20.55 33.62 -28.07
CA SER A 50 -20.01 34.73 -28.85
C SER A 50 -20.83 34.84 -30.15
N GLY A 51 -21.98 35.52 -30.08
CA GLY A 51 -22.69 36.07 -31.23
C GLY A 51 -23.00 35.14 -32.43
N ARG A 52 -24.19 34.53 -32.42
CA ARG A 52 -25.10 34.31 -33.57
C ARG A 52 -24.67 33.60 -34.87
N ILE A 53 -23.42 33.17 -35.09
CA ILE A 53 -23.02 32.60 -36.39
C ILE A 53 -22.83 31.05 -36.38
N ASP A 54 -22.76 30.41 -35.22
CA ASP A 54 -22.27 29.01 -35.13
C ASP A 54 -23.36 27.93 -34.98
N GLU A 55 -24.65 28.25 -35.01
CA GLU A 55 -25.71 27.26 -34.74
C GLU A 55 -25.81 26.17 -35.82
N GLU A 56 -25.63 26.53 -37.10
CA GLU A 56 -25.65 25.58 -38.22
C GLU A 56 -24.36 24.73 -38.31
N ALA A 57 -23.19 25.31 -38.00
CA ALA A 57 -21.93 24.58 -37.95
C ALA A 57 -21.84 23.61 -36.75
N ARG A 58 -22.52 23.94 -35.63
CA ARG A 58 -22.63 23.08 -34.43
C ARG A 58 -23.45 21.81 -34.69
N GLN A 59 -24.49 21.87 -35.51
CA GLN A 59 -25.28 20.69 -35.89
C GLN A 59 -24.54 19.75 -36.86
N ALA A 60 -23.72 20.30 -37.77
CA ALA A 60 -22.98 19.50 -38.75
C ALA A 60 -21.79 18.73 -38.15
N THR A 61 -21.29 19.14 -36.98
CA THR A 61 -20.05 18.59 -36.37
C THR A 61 -20.32 17.83 -35.06
N GLN A 62 -21.57 17.54 -34.73
CA GLN A 62 -21.92 16.76 -33.55
C GLN A 62 -21.93 15.27 -33.94
N PRO A 63 -20.82 14.51 -33.75
CA PRO A 63 -20.92 13.07 -33.85
C PRO A 63 -21.92 12.63 -32.78
N SER A 64 -23.06 12.08 -33.21
CA SER A 64 -24.02 11.44 -32.34
C SER A 64 -23.24 10.50 -31.43
N ALA A 65 -23.21 10.81 -30.12
CA ALA A 65 -22.65 9.87 -29.18
C ALA A 65 -23.49 8.58 -29.33
N PRO A 66 -22.90 7.44 -29.73
CA PRO A 66 -23.62 6.19 -29.80
C PRO A 66 -24.19 5.97 -28.40
N GLU A 67 -25.49 5.75 -28.36
CA GLU A 67 -26.17 5.39 -27.13
C GLU A 67 -25.46 4.18 -26.54
N ILE A 68 -25.17 4.25 -25.23
CA ILE A 68 -24.70 3.07 -24.54
C ILE A 68 -25.85 2.07 -24.57
N ASP A 69 -25.61 0.93 -25.22
CA ASP A 69 -26.48 -0.23 -25.07
C ASP A 69 -26.60 -0.54 -23.57
N ARG A 70 -27.84 -0.73 -23.10
CA ARG A 70 -28.15 -1.10 -21.72
C ARG A 70 -27.30 -2.29 -21.26
N ALA A 71 -26.97 -3.21 -22.17
CA ALA A 71 -26.08 -4.33 -21.88
C ALA A 71 -24.65 -3.87 -21.51
N VAL A 72 -24.09 -2.91 -22.25
CA VAL A 72 -22.76 -2.33 -21.97
C VAL A 72 -22.79 -1.53 -20.67
N GLY A 73 -23.83 -0.74 -20.44
CA GLY A 73 -24.00 -0.01 -19.18
C GLY A 73 -24.11 -0.94 -17.97
N GLY A 74 -24.90 -2.02 -18.10
CA GLY A 74 -25.03 -3.06 -17.09
C GLY A 74 -23.71 -3.78 -16.81
N LEU A 75 -22.96 -4.13 -17.86
CA LEU A 75 -21.63 -4.75 -17.72
C LEU A 75 -20.67 -3.83 -16.94
N LEU A 76 -20.59 -2.54 -17.28
CA LEU A 76 -19.73 -1.58 -16.59
C LEU A 76 -20.15 -1.42 -15.12
N ALA A 77 -21.45 -1.32 -14.84
CA ALA A 77 -21.96 -1.24 -13.49
C ALA A 77 -21.59 -2.49 -12.67
N VAL A 78 -21.80 -3.69 -13.22
CA VAL A 78 -21.42 -4.94 -12.54
C VAL A 78 -19.91 -5.00 -12.32
N TRP A 79 -19.10 -4.66 -13.32
CA TRP A 79 -17.64 -4.73 -13.21
C TRP A 79 -17.09 -3.76 -12.17
N VAL A 80 -17.66 -2.56 -12.04
CA VAL A 80 -17.23 -1.60 -11.01
C VAL A 80 -17.77 -1.99 -9.64
N PHE A 81 -19.08 -2.19 -9.51
CA PHE A 81 -19.71 -2.29 -8.19
C PHE A 81 -19.60 -3.68 -7.57
N LEU A 82 -19.67 -4.76 -8.35
CA LEU A 82 -19.63 -6.12 -7.81
C LEU A 82 -18.35 -6.40 -6.98
N PRO A 83 -17.13 -6.18 -7.49
CA PRO A 83 -15.93 -6.45 -6.70
C PRO A 83 -15.78 -5.50 -5.51
N LEU A 84 -16.18 -4.23 -5.65
CA LEU A 84 -16.11 -3.26 -4.55
C LEU A 84 -17.06 -3.63 -3.41
N LEU A 85 -18.32 -3.91 -3.73
CA LEU A 85 -19.32 -4.33 -2.75
C LEU A 85 -18.95 -5.68 -2.14
N PHE A 86 -18.47 -6.63 -2.94
CA PHE A 86 -18.03 -7.93 -2.45
C PHE A 86 -16.89 -7.79 -1.43
N LEU A 87 -15.81 -7.09 -1.76
CA LEU A 87 -14.68 -6.89 -0.85
C LEU A 87 -15.07 -6.08 0.39
N PHE A 88 -15.96 -5.10 0.24
CA PHE A 88 -16.50 -4.30 1.35
C PHE A 88 -17.30 -5.19 2.30
N LEU A 89 -18.25 -5.97 1.77
CA LEU A 89 -19.08 -6.89 2.55
C LEU A 89 -18.24 -7.97 3.24
N VAL A 90 -17.25 -8.56 2.56
CA VAL A 90 -16.35 -9.52 3.22
C VAL A 90 -15.60 -8.85 4.37
N SER A 91 -15.13 -7.62 4.20
CA SER A 91 -14.38 -6.92 5.25
C SER A 91 -15.23 -6.38 6.40
N THR A 92 -16.55 -6.25 6.22
CA THR A 92 -17.47 -5.80 7.28
C THR A 92 -18.17 -6.96 7.98
N LEU A 93 -18.43 -8.06 7.26
CA LEU A 93 -19.13 -9.24 7.78
C LEU A 93 -18.17 -10.32 8.31
N THR A 94 -16.88 -10.26 7.97
CA THR A 94 -15.86 -11.20 8.44
C THR A 94 -14.71 -10.47 9.11
N GLU A 95 -13.87 -11.20 9.85
CA GLU A 95 -12.64 -10.66 10.42
C GLU A 95 -11.54 -10.40 9.36
N ALA A 96 -11.73 -10.85 8.11
CA ALA A 96 -10.76 -10.69 7.04
C ALA A 96 -10.81 -9.28 6.44
N SER A 97 -9.79 -8.45 6.73
CA SER A 97 -9.68 -7.08 6.19
C SER A 97 -9.14 -7.09 4.74
N VAL A 98 -9.99 -7.43 3.77
CA VAL A 98 -9.61 -7.52 2.34
C VAL A 98 -9.96 -6.25 1.54
N PHE A 99 -10.56 -5.24 2.16
CA PHE A 99 -10.89 -3.98 1.50
C PHE A 99 -9.69 -3.02 1.51
N ILE A 100 -8.66 -3.38 0.75
CA ILE A 100 -7.41 -2.62 0.64
C ILE A 100 -7.06 -2.33 -0.82
N ARG A 101 -6.37 -1.21 -1.07
CA ARG A 101 -6.05 -0.68 -2.42
C ARG A 101 -5.57 -1.74 -3.42
N ARG A 102 -4.72 -2.67 -2.98
CA ARG A 102 -4.16 -3.73 -3.84
C ARG A 102 -5.22 -4.67 -4.42
N TYR A 103 -6.26 -5.01 -3.66
CA TYR A 103 -7.32 -5.93 -4.12
C TYR A 103 -8.38 -5.20 -4.95
N LEU A 104 -8.46 -3.89 -4.81
CA LEU A 104 -9.35 -3.04 -5.60
C LEU A 104 -8.86 -2.83 -7.05
N ILE A 105 -7.66 -3.35 -7.38
CA ILE A 105 -7.12 -3.31 -8.75
C ILE A 105 -8.06 -3.98 -9.77
N VAL A 106 -8.88 -4.94 -9.33
CA VAL A 106 -9.87 -5.62 -10.16
C VAL A 106 -10.96 -4.68 -10.71
N ALA A 107 -11.27 -3.59 -9.98
CA ALA A 107 -12.28 -2.61 -10.39
C ALA A 107 -11.70 -1.50 -11.29
N VAL A 108 -10.37 -1.38 -11.37
CA VAL A 108 -9.67 -0.32 -12.12
C VAL A 108 -10.10 -0.25 -13.59
N PRO A 109 -10.21 -1.37 -14.34
CA PRO A 109 -10.62 -1.30 -15.74
C PRO A 109 -12.04 -0.76 -15.90
N GLY A 110 -12.99 -1.22 -15.07
CA GLY A 110 -14.38 -0.75 -15.11
C GLY A 110 -14.48 0.74 -14.81
N VAL A 111 -13.75 1.21 -13.79
CA VAL A 111 -13.71 2.63 -13.40
C VAL A 111 -13.08 3.48 -14.52
N ALA A 112 -12.00 2.99 -15.14
CA ALA A 112 -11.36 3.67 -16.27
C ALA A 112 -12.30 3.80 -17.47
N LEU A 113 -13.06 2.75 -17.81
CA LEU A 113 -14.05 2.79 -18.89
C LEU A 113 -15.21 3.73 -18.59
N LEU A 114 -15.69 3.75 -17.34
CA LEU A 114 -16.73 4.68 -16.89
C LEU A 114 -16.27 6.15 -17.03
N TYR A 115 -15.04 6.46 -16.63
CA TYR A 115 -14.48 7.80 -16.79
C TYR A 115 -14.18 8.15 -18.25
N ALA A 116 -13.71 7.20 -19.06
CA ALA A 116 -13.54 7.40 -20.50
C ALA A 116 -14.88 7.72 -21.19
N TRP A 117 -15.95 7.05 -20.77
CA TRP A 117 -17.30 7.36 -21.23
C TRP A 117 -17.75 8.76 -20.79
N ALA A 118 -17.53 9.15 -19.53
CA ALA A 118 -17.85 10.49 -19.06
C ALA A 118 -17.07 11.57 -19.83
N LEU A 119 -15.77 11.35 -20.09
CA LEU A 119 -14.91 12.25 -20.88
C LEU A 119 -15.40 12.40 -22.33
N ARG A 120 -15.99 11.34 -22.90
CA ARG A 120 -16.62 11.39 -24.22
C ARG A 120 -17.80 12.36 -24.27
N GLY A 121 -18.49 12.56 -23.15
CA GLY A 121 -19.59 13.52 -23.02
C GLY A 121 -19.16 14.99 -23.17
N ILE A 122 -17.85 15.28 -23.18
CA ILE A 122 -17.33 16.63 -23.42
C ILE A 122 -17.44 16.94 -24.93
N PRO A 123 -18.27 17.92 -25.34
CA PRO A 123 -18.61 18.13 -26.75
C PRO A 123 -17.42 18.67 -27.56
N SER A 124 -16.61 19.53 -26.95
CA SER A 124 -15.48 20.19 -27.60
C SER A 124 -14.23 19.28 -27.57
N ALA A 125 -13.69 18.98 -28.75
CA ALA A 125 -12.45 18.21 -28.89
C ALA A 125 -11.25 18.83 -28.12
N PRO A 126 -10.98 20.15 -28.20
CA PRO A 126 -9.91 20.75 -27.38
C PRO A 126 -10.21 20.69 -25.88
N ALA A 127 -11.46 20.87 -25.46
CA ALA A 127 -11.83 20.73 -24.04
C ALA A 127 -11.62 19.30 -23.53
N ARG A 128 -11.95 18.29 -24.35
CA ARG A 128 -11.70 16.88 -24.05
C ARG A 128 -10.21 16.55 -23.99
N LEU A 129 -9.40 17.13 -24.87
CA LEU A 129 -7.94 17.00 -24.83
C LEU A 129 -7.35 17.59 -23.54
N VAL A 130 -7.81 18.77 -23.13
CA VAL A 130 -7.42 19.37 -21.85
C VAL A 130 -7.82 18.46 -20.69
N ALA A 131 -9.05 17.96 -20.67
CA ALA A 131 -9.53 17.05 -19.63
C ALA A 131 -8.63 15.81 -19.49
N VAL A 132 -8.36 15.11 -20.60
CA VAL A 132 -7.48 13.93 -20.63
C VAL A 132 -6.06 14.29 -20.18
N SER A 133 -5.54 15.45 -20.61
CA SER A 133 -4.20 15.90 -20.23
C SER A 133 -4.10 16.17 -18.73
N VAL A 134 -5.12 16.78 -18.12
CA VAL A 134 -5.20 17.00 -16.67
C VAL A 134 -5.28 15.67 -15.93
N VAL A 135 -6.08 14.71 -16.41
CA VAL A 135 -6.11 13.35 -15.81
C VAL A 135 -4.73 12.71 -15.86
N ALA A 136 -4.05 12.73 -17.01
CA ALA A 136 -2.73 12.12 -17.18
C ALA A 136 -1.66 12.80 -16.31
N LEU A 137 -1.60 14.13 -16.31
CA LEU A 137 -0.64 14.90 -15.52
C LEU A 137 -0.88 14.74 -14.03
N SER A 138 -2.14 14.80 -13.58
CA SER A 138 -2.48 14.61 -12.17
C SER A 138 -2.18 13.19 -11.70
N ALA A 139 -2.44 12.17 -12.54
CA ALA A 139 -2.03 10.80 -12.25
C ALA A 139 -0.51 10.67 -12.12
N PHE A 140 0.26 11.37 -12.95
CA PHE A 140 1.73 11.37 -12.87
C PHE A 140 2.25 12.10 -11.62
N VAL A 141 1.75 13.31 -11.35
CA VAL A 141 2.21 14.17 -10.24
C VAL A 141 1.79 13.63 -8.88
N LEU A 142 0.58 13.07 -8.76
CA LEU A 142 0.04 12.55 -7.51
C LEU A 142 0.41 11.07 -7.27
N HIS A 143 1.13 10.43 -8.20
CA HIS A 143 1.60 9.08 -7.99
C HIS A 143 2.69 9.06 -6.91
N GLU A 144 2.28 8.77 -5.68
CA GLU A 144 3.21 8.45 -4.61
C GLU A 144 3.81 7.06 -4.85
N ARG A 145 5.08 7.03 -5.24
CA ARG A 145 5.85 5.79 -5.13
C ARG A 145 6.09 5.52 -3.65
N PRO A 146 5.89 4.27 -3.17
CA PRO A 146 6.44 3.85 -1.89
C PRO A 146 7.92 4.22 -1.89
N ARG A 147 8.34 5.06 -0.95
CA ARG A 147 9.75 5.31 -0.73
C ARG A 147 10.22 4.17 0.16
N ASP A 148 10.66 3.07 -0.42
CA ASP A 148 11.37 2.01 0.28
C ASP A 148 12.83 2.04 -0.14
N ASP A 149 13.73 2.24 0.83
CA ASP A 149 15.16 2.24 0.56
C ASP A 149 15.85 1.19 1.43
N PHE A 150 15.54 -0.08 1.14
CA PHE A 150 16.20 -1.24 1.73
C PHE A 150 17.71 -1.23 1.48
N ARG A 151 18.16 -0.63 0.36
CA ARG A 151 19.58 -0.52 0.03
C ARG A 151 20.31 0.36 1.04
N ALA A 152 19.80 1.56 1.31
CA ALA A 152 20.39 2.48 2.27
C ALA A 152 20.26 1.93 3.71
N ALA A 153 19.12 1.32 4.05
CA ALA A 153 18.95 0.63 5.33
C ALA A 153 20.00 -0.46 5.54
N ALA A 154 20.22 -1.32 4.54
CA ALA A 154 21.24 -2.36 4.61
C ALA A 154 22.66 -1.78 4.71
N LEU A 155 22.94 -0.68 4.01
CA LEU A 155 24.23 0.01 4.12
C LEU A 155 24.48 0.53 5.54
N GLU A 156 23.47 1.11 6.18
CA GLU A 156 23.54 1.60 7.56
C GLU A 156 23.78 0.45 8.57
N VAL A 157 23.11 -0.69 8.39
CA VAL A 157 23.33 -1.84 9.27
C VAL A 157 24.73 -2.42 9.07
N ARG A 158 25.20 -2.52 7.81
CA ARG A 158 26.55 -2.98 7.51
C ARG A 158 27.62 -2.02 8.05
N SER A 159 27.41 -0.71 7.95
CA SER A 159 28.37 0.26 8.49
C SER A 159 28.46 0.14 10.01
N PHE A 160 27.32 0.01 10.70
CA PHE A 160 27.27 -0.27 12.13
C PHE A 160 28.05 -1.53 12.52
N ILE A 161 27.86 -2.65 11.82
CA ILE A 161 28.59 -3.89 12.09
C ILE A 161 30.09 -3.74 11.78
N ALA A 162 30.45 -3.04 10.72
CA ALA A 162 31.85 -2.85 10.32
C ALA A 162 32.62 -1.95 11.29
N THR A 163 32.01 -0.89 11.80
CA THR A 163 32.68 0.07 12.70
C THR A 163 32.66 -0.37 14.15
N GLU A 164 31.59 -1.03 14.59
CA GLU A 164 31.39 -1.39 15.99
C GLU A 164 31.66 -2.87 16.27
N GLY A 165 31.76 -3.71 15.24
CA GLY A 165 32.02 -5.15 15.35
C GLY A 165 30.76 -6.00 15.17
N ALA A 166 30.97 -7.31 15.08
CA ALA A 166 29.92 -8.29 14.80
C ALA A 166 28.72 -8.13 15.75
N ALA A 167 27.52 -8.04 15.15
CA ALA A 167 26.26 -7.87 15.88
C ALA A 167 25.14 -8.61 15.14
N PRO A 168 24.18 -9.24 15.86
CA PRO A 168 23.02 -9.83 15.21
C PRO A 168 22.10 -8.75 14.66
N VAL A 169 21.48 -9.05 13.52
CA VAL A 169 20.45 -8.22 12.88
C VAL A 169 19.12 -8.93 13.05
N LEU A 170 18.17 -8.27 13.71
CA LEU A 170 16.82 -8.78 13.89
C LEU A 170 15.94 -8.17 12.81
N LEU A 171 15.44 -9.00 11.89
CA LEU A 171 14.60 -8.54 10.78
C LEU A 171 13.15 -8.91 11.04
N ALA A 172 12.29 -7.90 11.22
CA ALA A 172 10.86 -8.13 11.28
C ALA A 172 10.36 -8.64 9.94
N SER A 173 9.86 -9.88 9.87
CA SER A 173 9.29 -10.38 8.63
C SER A 173 8.04 -9.57 8.25
N GLY A 174 7.86 -9.24 6.97
CA GLY A 174 6.64 -8.61 6.49
C GLY A 174 5.88 -9.40 5.45
N VAL A 175 6.20 -10.68 5.33
CA VAL A 175 5.30 -11.67 4.73
C VAL A 175 4.34 -12.21 5.81
N ILE A 176 3.23 -12.81 5.41
CA ILE A 176 2.23 -13.31 6.36
C ILE A 176 2.73 -14.54 7.11
N GLU A 177 3.57 -15.32 6.45
CA GLU A 177 4.15 -16.57 6.92
C GLU A 177 5.05 -16.35 8.15
N GLY A 178 5.52 -15.11 8.38
CA GLY A 178 6.21 -14.72 9.60
C GLY A 178 5.33 -14.71 10.86
N GLU A 179 4.01 -14.94 10.74
CA GLU A 179 3.15 -15.23 11.89
C GLU A 179 3.09 -16.73 12.23
N ASN A 180 3.59 -17.60 11.34
CA ASN A 180 3.61 -19.03 11.58
C ASN A 180 4.91 -19.44 12.29
N GLU A 181 4.82 -19.80 13.56
CA GLU A 181 5.97 -20.20 14.38
C GLU A 181 6.79 -21.35 13.76
N SER A 182 6.14 -22.30 13.07
CA SER A 182 6.85 -23.41 12.42
C SER A 182 7.78 -22.92 11.30
N TRP A 183 7.45 -21.81 10.64
CA TRP A 183 8.31 -21.23 9.59
C TRP A 183 9.52 -20.51 10.17
N LEU A 184 9.35 -19.88 11.34
CA LEU A 184 10.45 -19.21 12.05
C LEU A 184 11.46 -20.21 12.63
N ARG A 185 11.01 -21.44 12.94
CA ARG A 185 11.88 -22.52 13.45
C ARG A 185 12.53 -23.36 12.36
N ASP A 186 11.99 -23.33 11.13
CA ASP A 186 12.51 -24.09 9.99
C ASP A 186 13.56 -23.28 9.22
N PRO A 187 14.85 -23.64 9.26
CA PRO A 187 15.90 -22.91 8.55
C PRO A 187 15.67 -22.81 7.04
N ALA A 188 15.02 -23.80 6.43
CA ALA A 188 14.73 -23.78 4.99
C ALA A 188 13.66 -22.74 4.63
N ARG A 189 12.78 -22.39 5.57
CA ARG A 189 11.73 -21.37 5.41
C ARG A 189 12.15 -20.00 5.92
N ALA A 190 13.09 -19.95 6.86
CA ALA A 190 13.65 -18.71 7.39
C ALA A 190 14.27 -17.82 6.28
N GLY A 191 14.84 -18.43 5.22
CA GLY A 191 15.31 -17.69 4.05
C GLY A 191 14.20 -16.87 3.37
N TYR A 192 13.02 -17.47 3.18
CA TYR A 192 11.85 -16.76 2.64
C TYR A 192 11.42 -15.58 3.53
N LEU A 193 11.43 -15.77 4.86
CA LEU A 193 11.10 -14.70 5.81
C LEU A 193 12.11 -13.54 5.78
N ASN A 194 13.32 -13.82 5.32
CA ASN A 194 14.44 -12.89 5.18
C ASN A 194 14.70 -12.45 3.73
N ALA A 195 13.78 -12.69 2.79
CA ALA A 195 13.99 -12.44 1.36
C ALA A 195 14.61 -11.06 1.00
N PRO A 196 14.30 -9.93 1.68
CA PRO A 196 14.98 -8.66 1.40
C PRO A 196 16.50 -8.69 1.60
N VAL A 197 17.01 -9.56 2.49
CA VAL A 197 18.43 -9.69 2.82
C VAL A 197 19.20 -10.43 1.73
N ASP A 198 18.57 -11.33 1.00
CA ASP A 198 19.20 -12.03 -0.12
C ASP A 198 19.62 -11.03 -1.21
N TYR A 199 18.83 -9.98 -1.41
CA TYR A 199 19.14 -8.90 -2.35
C TYR A 199 19.92 -7.75 -1.72
N TYR A 200 19.66 -7.43 -0.45
CA TYR A 200 20.34 -6.37 0.32
C TYR A 200 20.99 -6.92 1.59
N PRO A 201 22.20 -7.53 1.50
CA PRO A 201 22.84 -8.16 2.66
C PRO A 201 23.06 -7.19 3.82
N MET A 202 22.66 -7.57 5.03
CA MET A 202 22.74 -6.72 6.23
C MET A 202 23.75 -7.21 7.26
N GLY A 203 24.43 -8.33 7.01
CA GLY A 203 25.40 -8.94 7.92
C GLY A 203 25.35 -10.46 7.86
N GLU A 204 26.27 -11.12 8.55
CA GLU A 204 26.39 -12.59 8.53
C GLU A 204 25.30 -13.30 9.36
N ARG A 205 24.76 -12.61 10.37
CA ARG A 205 23.78 -13.18 11.30
C ARG A 205 22.49 -12.36 11.29
N VAL A 206 21.61 -12.67 10.35
CA VAL A 206 20.24 -12.15 10.31
C VAL A 206 19.28 -13.16 10.91
N ILE A 207 18.45 -12.71 11.85
CA ILE A 207 17.46 -13.53 12.55
C ILE A 207 16.09 -12.97 12.21
N ALA A 208 15.24 -13.81 11.62
CA ALA A 208 13.85 -13.45 11.36
C ALA A 208 13.11 -13.30 12.68
N LEU A 209 12.43 -12.17 12.84
CA LEU A 209 11.47 -11.97 13.90
C LEU A 209 10.05 -12.23 13.37
N PRO A 210 9.15 -12.71 14.24
CA PRO A 210 7.76 -12.76 13.89
C PRO A 210 7.24 -11.38 13.53
N ARG A 211 6.24 -11.36 12.66
CA ARG A 211 5.58 -10.14 12.27
C ARG A 211 5.02 -9.43 13.49
N LYS A 212 4.18 -10.07 14.31
CA LYS A 212 3.63 -9.47 15.54
C LYS A 212 4.37 -10.00 16.77
N LEU A 213 5.04 -9.14 17.54
CA LEU A 213 5.71 -9.59 18.78
C LEU A 213 4.75 -9.78 19.97
N ARG A 214 3.69 -8.97 20.04
CA ARG A 214 2.76 -9.02 21.18
C ARG A 214 1.94 -10.31 21.11
N GLY A 215 2.00 -11.11 22.17
CA GLY A 215 1.23 -12.35 22.30
C GLY A 215 1.88 -13.56 21.65
N GLN A 216 3.09 -13.45 21.10
CA GLN A 216 3.85 -14.57 20.55
C GLN A 216 4.95 -15.02 21.52
N PRO A 217 4.86 -16.21 22.13
CA PRO A 217 5.91 -16.76 23.00
C PRO A 217 7.27 -16.87 22.29
N LEU A 218 7.25 -17.22 20.99
CA LEU A 218 8.46 -17.35 20.18
C LEU A 218 9.26 -16.04 20.06
N ALA A 219 8.59 -14.88 20.11
CA ALA A 219 9.28 -13.59 20.12
C ALA A 219 10.20 -13.45 21.34
N LEU A 220 9.73 -13.89 22.52
CA LEU A 220 10.52 -13.87 23.75
C LEU A 220 11.65 -14.89 23.67
N GLU A 221 11.38 -16.11 23.18
CA GLU A 221 12.39 -17.16 23.01
C GLU A 221 13.56 -16.70 22.11
N ILE A 222 13.28 -15.93 21.06
CA ILE A 222 14.32 -15.38 20.17
C ILE A 222 15.08 -14.23 20.85
N LEU A 223 14.38 -13.34 21.56
CA LEU A 223 14.94 -12.09 22.07
C LEU A 223 15.64 -12.23 23.43
N GLU A 224 15.14 -13.09 24.31
CA GLU A 224 15.70 -13.36 25.64
C GLU A 224 17.16 -13.80 25.64
N PRO A 225 17.68 -14.61 24.71
CA PRO A 225 19.12 -14.91 24.65
C PRO A 225 19.94 -13.77 24.04
N ILE A 226 19.33 -12.83 23.31
CA ILE A 226 20.04 -11.78 22.57
C ILE A 226 20.19 -10.52 23.42
N MET A 227 19.10 -10.01 24.00
CA MET A 227 19.07 -8.72 24.71
C MET A 227 19.93 -8.65 25.99
N PRO A 228 20.08 -9.69 26.82
CA PRO A 228 21.00 -9.64 27.94
C PRO A 228 22.45 -9.91 27.52
N ALA A 229 22.68 -10.80 26.55
CA ALA A 229 24.01 -11.30 26.22
C ALA A 229 24.79 -10.41 25.23
N GLN A 230 24.10 -9.71 24.33
CA GLN A 230 24.77 -8.96 23.27
C GLN A 230 24.99 -7.50 23.69
N PRO A 231 26.20 -6.95 23.61
CA PRO A 231 26.42 -5.53 23.91
C PRO A 231 25.72 -4.61 22.88
N ARG A 232 25.43 -5.14 21.69
CA ARG A 232 24.86 -4.38 20.59
C ARG A 232 24.09 -5.28 19.62
N PHE A 233 23.08 -4.75 18.94
CA PHE A 233 22.33 -5.42 17.88
C PHE A 233 21.59 -4.40 17.02
N ALA A 234 21.21 -4.79 15.80
CA ALA A 234 20.40 -3.98 14.91
C ALA A 234 19.00 -4.57 14.76
N VAL A 235 18.00 -3.72 14.55
CA VAL A 235 16.64 -4.14 14.22
C VAL A 235 16.20 -3.43 12.95
N VAL A 236 15.65 -4.18 12.02
CA VAL A 236 15.09 -3.67 10.77
C VAL A 236 13.63 -4.07 10.69
N GLU A 237 12.75 -3.09 10.54
CA GLU A 237 11.32 -3.30 10.28
C GLU A 237 10.86 -2.34 9.18
N TRP A 238 9.61 -2.43 8.73
CA TRP A 238 9.04 -1.45 7.83
C TRP A 238 7.62 -1.08 8.21
N THR A 239 7.18 0.12 7.81
CA THR A 239 5.84 0.62 8.08
C THR A 239 4.81 -0.12 7.21
N GLY A 240 3.60 -0.28 7.74
CA GLY A 240 2.49 -0.93 7.03
C GLY A 240 2.49 -2.47 7.06
N ASN A 241 3.55 -3.12 7.55
CA ASN A 241 3.50 -4.56 7.85
C ASN A 241 2.77 -4.86 9.16
N GLY A 242 2.37 -3.87 9.96
CA GLY A 242 1.66 -4.12 11.23
C GLY A 242 2.50 -4.87 12.28
N ALA A 243 3.82 -4.88 12.12
CA ALA A 243 4.71 -5.64 12.99
C ALA A 243 4.97 -4.97 14.34
N ASP A 244 5.07 -3.64 14.34
CA ASP A 244 5.35 -2.77 15.50
C ASP A 244 6.42 -3.33 16.46
N VAL A 245 7.47 -3.92 15.88
CA VAL A 245 8.56 -4.60 16.60
C VAL A 245 9.31 -3.57 17.45
N LEU A 246 9.66 -2.43 16.86
CA LEU A 246 10.37 -1.37 17.59
C LEU A 246 9.54 -0.79 18.73
N GLY A 247 8.23 -0.58 18.51
CA GLY A 247 7.33 -0.07 19.55
C GLY A 247 7.29 -0.99 20.78
N TRP A 248 7.29 -2.31 20.55
CA TRP A 248 7.32 -3.31 21.61
C TRP A 248 8.71 -3.48 22.26
N LEU A 249 9.79 -3.40 21.47
CA LEU A 249 11.15 -3.71 21.90
C LEU A 249 11.83 -2.56 22.65
N MET A 250 11.62 -1.32 22.23
CA MET A 250 12.32 -0.16 22.78
C MET A 250 12.16 -0.01 24.31
N PRO A 251 10.95 -0.12 24.91
CA PRO A 251 10.80 -0.01 26.36
C PRO A 251 11.55 -1.10 27.12
N ARG A 252 11.68 -2.30 26.55
CA ARG A 252 12.41 -3.43 27.15
C ARG A 252 13.91 -3.23 27.06
N ALA A 253 14.39 -2.81 25.89
CA ALA A 253 15.80 -2.49 25.70
C ALA A 253 16.26 -1.35 26.63
N ALA A 254 15.44 -0.33 26.81
CA ALA A 254 15.73 0.77 27.73
C ALA A 254 15.92 0.29 29.19
N ARG A 255 15.09 -0.67 29.66
CA ARG A 255 15.23 -1.27 30.99
C ARG A 255 16.53 -2.06 31.16
N LEU A 256 17.09 -2.56 30.06
CA LEU A 256 18.37 -3.28 30.03
C LEU A 256 19.58 -2.36 29.77
N GLY A 257 19.39 -1.04 29.80
CA GLY A 257 20.48 -0.06 29.65
C GLY A 257 20.91 0.21 28.21
N TYR A 258 20.10 -0.18 27.21
CA TYR A 258 20.40 0.15 25.82
C TYR A 258 20.08 1.60 25.48
N ARG A 259 21.01 2.23 24.75
CA ARG A 259 20.79 3.44 23.96
C ARG A 259 20.39 3.02 22.54
N VAL A 260 19.44 3.74 21.96
CA VAL A 260 18.87 3.41 20.66
C VAL A 260 19.02 4.58 19.71
N GLU A 261 19.64 4.35 18.56
CA GLU A 261 19.68 5.29 17.45
C GLU A 261 18.70 4.81 16.37
N ARG A 262 17.82 5.69 15.89
CA ARG A 262 16.79 5.36 14.90
C ARG A 262 17.03 6.11 13.61
N ARG A 263 16.91 5.41 12.49
CA ARG A 263 16.99 5.99 11.15
C ARG A 263 15.88 5.44 10.27
N ASN A 264 15.33 6.32 9.42
CA ASN A 264 14.25 5.98 8.52
C ASN A 264 14.74 6.09 7.08
N PHE A 265 14.45 5.08 6.29
CA PHE A 265 14.78 4.93 4.88
C PHE A 265 13.48 4.77 4.09
N GLY A 266 12.66 5.83 4.18
CA GLY A 266 11.28 5.82 3.72
C GLY A 266 10.40 4.95 4.61
N ILE A 267 9.84 3.85 4.10
CA ILE A 267 9.03 2.91 4.90
C ILE A 267 9.89 1.98 5.76
N VAL A 268 11.18 1.80 5.43
CA VAL A 268 12.09 0.94 6.19
C VAL A 268 12.64 1.69 7.39
N ARG A 269 12.59 1.09 8.57
CA ARG A 269 13.04 1.65 9.84
C ARG A 269 14.17 0.78 10.39
N VAL A 270 15.27 1.42 10.72
CA VAL A 270 16.44 0.79 11.33
C VAL A 270 16.61 1.36 12.74
N ALA A 271 16.84 0.48 13.71
CA ALA A 271 17.23 0.86 15.06
C ALA A 271 18.51 0.13 15.47
N LEU A 272 19.49 0.89 15.93
CA LEU A 272 20.79 0.41 16.36
C LEU A 272 20.84 0.49 17.88
N PHE A 273 20.99 -0.65 18.54
CA PHE A 273 20.98 -0.78 20.00
C PHE A 273 22.40 -0.96 20.52
N ARG A 274 22.77 -0.18 21.54
CA ARG A 274 24.09 -0.22 22.20
C ARG A 274 23.91 -0.19 23.71
N LYS A 275 24.49 -1.12 24.46
CA LYS A 275 24.57 -0.97 25.92
C LYS A 275 25.50 0.18 26.26
N GLY A 276 25.17 0.92 27.32
CA GLY A 276 26.13 1.83 27.92
C GLY A 276 27.40 1.08 28.37
N PRO A 277 28.56 1.75 28.39
CA PRO A 277 29.75 1.20 29.03
C PRO A 277 29.50 0.87 30.51
#